data_AF-A0A2P5BWX4-F1
#
_entry.id   AF-A0A2P5BWX4-F1
#
_cell.length_a   1.000
_cell.length_b   1.000
_cell.length_c   1.000
_cell.angle_alpha   90.00
_cell.angle_beta   90.00
_cell.angle_gamma   90.00
#
_symmetry.space_group_name_H-M   'P 1'
#
loop_
_entity.id
_entity.type
_entity.pdbx_description
1 polymer ?
#
loop_
_entity_poly.entity_id
_entity_poly.type
_entity_poly.pdbx_seq_one_letter_code
_entity_poly.pdbx_strand_id
1 'polypeptide(L)'
;MTISKLKICGDSNLVIRKLNGDFAIKEPNLVKYRKEILDRLKGFESYKLESLSHQENKYADALANLVLKMGNTEEKMIQIPLETKERSIEALPPENTSWMQVIKAKLKDPTPQDYKEIKSFMLLNSQLYKKLGDRVLARSVSEETAARESSC
;
A
#
# COMPACT_ATOMS: atom_id res chain seq x y z
N MET A 1 23.25 -1.67 19.00
CA MET A 1 22.89 -2.02 17.61
C MET A 1 22.82 -0.73 16.81
N THR A 2 23.71 -0.54 15.84
CA THR A 2 23.67 0.61 14.93
C THR A 2 23.02 0.18 13.62
N ILE A 3 22.02 0.92 13.16
CA ILE A 3 21.37 0.68 11.87
C ILE A 3 22.20 1.41 10.80
N SER A 4 22.86 0.68 9.91
CA SER A 4 23.72 1.29 8.88
C SER A 4 22.97 1.61 7.58
N LYS A 5 21.96 0.81 7.22
CA LYS A 5 21.21 0.95 5.96
C LYS A 5 19.73 1.10 6.24
N LEU A 6 19.10 2.12 5.64
CA LEU A 6 17.71 2.44 5.86
C LEU A 6 16.87 2.30 4.58
N LYS A 7 15.76 1.57 4.64
CA LYS A 7 14.75 1.56 3.58
C LYS A 7 13.51 2.28 4.08
N ILE A 8 13.12 3.35 3.39
CA ILE A 8 11.99 4.20 3.74
C ILE A 8 10.91 3.97 2.70
N CYS A 9 9.74 3.54 3.17
CA CYS A 9 8.60 3.23 2.34
C CYS A 9 7.43 4.14 2.71
N GLY A 10 6.74 4.67 1.71
CA GLY A 10 5.51 5.44 1.91
C GLY A 10 4.57 5.27 0.71
N ASP A 11 3.27 5.42 0.93
CA ASP A 11 2.26 5.36 -0.13
C ASP A 11 2.08 6.69 -0.88
N SER A 12 2.54 7.80 -0.29
CA SER A 12 2.54 9.12 -0.94
C SER A 12 3.71 9.28 -1.93
N ASN A 13 3.46 8.90 -3.19
CA ASN A 13 4.40 9.08 -4.29
C ASN A 13 4.90 10.54 -4.42
N LEU A 14 4.04 11.53 -4.12
CA LEU A 14 4.42 12.95 -4.14
C LEU A 14 5.50 13.26 -3.10
N VAL A 15 5.38 12.75 -1.88
CA VAL A 15 6.34 12.97 -0.80
C VAL A 15 7.66 12.27 -1.13
N ILE A 16 7.60 11.01 -1.56
CA ILE A 16 8.79 10.22 -1.93
C ILE A 16 9.59 10.93 -3.03
N ARG A 17 8.93 11.36 -4.11
CA ARG A 17 9.58 12.07 -5.23
C ARG A 17 10.13 13.44 -4.84
N LYS A 18 9.48 14.16 -3.93
CA LYS A 18 10.00 15.42 -3.38
C LYS A 18 11.25 15.21 -2.52
N LEU A 19 11.31 14.11 -1.75
CA LEU A 19 12.48 13.76 -0.93
C LEU A 19 13.65 13.33 -1.81
N ASN A 20 13.40 12.49 -2.82
CA ASN A 20 14.40 12.09 -3.84
C ASN A 20 14.94 13.28 -4.65
N GLY A 21 14.16 14.37 -4.75
CA GLY A 21 14.53 15.54 -5.53
C GLY A 21 14.02 15.51 -6.97
N ASP A 22 13.24 14.51 -7.34
CA ASP A 22 12.57 14.40 -8.64
C ASP A 22 11.55 15.54 -8.84
N PHE A 23 10.97 16.04 -7.74
CA PHE A 23 10.02 17.14 -7.75
C PHE A 23 10.47 18.32 -6.90
N ALA A 24 10.28 19.53 -7.45
CA ALA A 24 10.53 20.77 -6.75
C ALA A 24 9.51 21.01 -5.61
N ILE A 25 10.00 21.54 -4.50
CA ILE A 25 9.16 21.98 -3.37
C ILE A 25 9.05 23.50 -3.44
N LYS A 26 7.84 24.00 -3.74
CA LYS A 26 7.57 25.44 -3.84
C LYS A 26 7.24 26.08 -2.48
N GLU A 27 6.72 25.29 -1.54
CA GLU A 27 6.25 25.79 -0.27
C GLU A 27 7.39 25.86 0.76
N PRO A 28 7.65 27.02 1.39
CA PRO A 28 8.80 27.19 2.28
C PRO A 28 8.76 26.30 3.53
N ASN A 29 7.57 25.94 4.02
CA ASN A 29 7.44 25.02 5.16
C ASN A 29 7.91 23.61 4.79
N LEU A 30 7.52 23.12 3.61
CA LEU A 30 7.93 21.81 3.11
C LEU A 30 9.43 21.74 2.79
N VAL A 31 10.06 22.87 2.43
CA VAL A 31 11.52 22.96 2.25
C VAL A 31 12.25 22.72 3.57
N LYS A 32 11.74 23.29 4.68
CA LYS A 32 12.30 23.06 6.02
C LYS A 32 12.22 21.58 6.40
N TYR A 33 11.06 20.95 6.22
CA TYR A 33 10.88 19.52 6.51
C TYR A 33 11.81 18.63 5.68
N ARG A 34 11.96 18.90 4.38
CA ARG A 34 12.90 18.16 3.54
C ARG A 34 14.33 18.26 4.08
N LYS A 35 14.76 19.47 4.48
CA LYS A 35 16.10 19.68 5.02
C LYS A 35 16.32 18.88 6.31
N GLU A 36 15.36 18.90 7.23
CA GLU A 36 15.45 18.13 8.48
C GLU A 36 15.48 16.61 8.23
N ILE A 37 14.66 16.12 7.32
CA ILE A 37 14.66 14.69 6.95
C ILE A 37 16.02 14.30 6.39
N LEU A 38 16.54 15.05 5.42
CA LEU A 38 17.85 14.77 4.82
C LEU A 38 18.99 14.86 5.84
N ASP A 39 18.92 15.77 6.80
CA ASP A 39 19.92 15.90 7.86
C ASP A 39 19.95 14.67 8.76
N ARG A 40 18.77 14.14 9.13
CA ARG A 40 18.65 12.86 9.87
C ARG A 40 19.16 11.67 9.06
N LEU A 41 18.98 11.69 7.74
CA LEU A 41 19.44 10.61 6.85
C LEU A 41 20.96 10.55 6.69
N LYS A 42 21.69 11.66 6.92
CA LYS A 42 23.17 11.66 6.88
C LYS A 42 23.81 10.75 7.92
N GLY A 43 23.08 10.41 8.99
CA GLY A 43 23.57 9.49 10.03
C GLY A 43 23.65 8.03 9.57
N PHE A 44 23.08 7.70 8.41
CA PHE A 44 23.09 6.35 7.83
C PHE A 44 24.11 6.24 6.71
N GLU A 45 24.75 5.08 6.58
CA GLU A 45 25.72 4.78 5.51
C GLU A 45 25.04 4.81 4.13
N SER A 46 23.81 4.30 4.06
CA SER A 46 22.97 4.42 2.86
C SER A 46 21.48 4.41 3.21
N TYR A 47 20.68 5.06 2.37
CA TYR A 47 19.23 5.02 2.47
C TYR A 47 18.58 4.88 1.09
N LYS A 48 17.37 4.31 1.06
CA LYS A 48 16.53 4.21 -0.14
C LYS A 48 15.11 4.65 0.18
N LEU A 49 14.52 5.46 -0.69
CA LEU A 49 13.13 5.91 -0.61
C LEU A 49 12.33 5.24 -1.72
N GLU A 50 11.28 4.49 -1.35
CA GLU A 50 10.40 3.80 -2.30
C GLU A 50 8.93 4.16 -2.07
N SER A 51 8.21 4.32 -3.18
CA SER A 51 6.74 4.42 -3.13
C SER A 51 6.18 3.01 -3.11
N LEU A 52 5.28 2.75 -2.16
CA LEU A 52 4.52 1.50 -2.09
C LEU A 52 3.07 1.73 -2.50
N SER A 53 2.37 0.64 -2.84
CA SER A 53 0.92 0.69 -2.94
C SER A 53 0.29 0.81 -1.54
N HIS A 54 -0.92 1.35 -1.47
CA HIS A 54 -1.67 1.47 -0.20
C HIS A 54 -1.85 0.11 0.50
N GLN A 55 -2.00 -0.97 -0.26
CA GLN A 55 -2.14 -2.32 0.31
C GLN A 55 -0.86 -2.78 1.02
N GLU A 56 0.30 -2.36 0.54
CA GLU A 56 1.61 -2.66 1.15
C GLU A 56 1.89 -1.72 2.35
N ASN A 57 1.37 -0.50 2.34
CA ASN A 57 1.48 0.47 3.44
C ASN A 57 0.40 0.31 4.54
N LYS A 58 -0.46 -0.72 4.44
CA LYS A 58 -1.61 -0.96 5.34
C LYS A 58 -1.31 -0.88 6.84
N TYR A 59 -0.08 -1.22 7.25
CA TYR A 59 0.32 -1.15 8.65
C TYR A 59 0.48 0.29 9.09
N ALA A 60 1.24 1.11 8.34
CA ALA A 60 1.38 2.53 8.63
C ALA A 60 0.01 3.24 8.56
N ASP A 61 -0.84 2.86 7.61
CA ASP A 61 -2.19 3.42 7.50
C ASP A 61 -3.10 3.01 8.65
N ALA A 62 -3.03 1.76 9.12
CA ALA A 62 -3.75 1.32 10.30
C ALA A 62 -3.31 2.12 11.54
N LEU A 63 -2.01 2.39 11.68
CA LEU A 63 -1.46 3.20 12.76
C LEU A 63 -1.92 4.66 12.69
N ALA A 64 -1.80 5.28 11.52
CA ALA A 64 -2.26 6.65 11.31
C ALA A 64 -3.76 6.78 11.59
N ASN A 65 -4.57 5.84 11.09
CA ASN A 65 -6.00 5.80 11.36
C ASN A 65 -6.34 5.54 12.83
N LEU A 66 -5.55 4.73 13.54
CA LEU A 66 -5.71 4.51 14.98
C LEU A 66 -5.50 5.82 15.74
N VAL A 67 -4.42 6.55 15.43
CA VAL A 67 -4.10 7.86 16.03
C VAL A 67 -5.20 8.88 15.73
N LEU A 68 -5.67 8.95 14.49
CA LEU A 68 -6.76 9.86 14.10
C LEU A 68 -8.06 9.56 14.86
N LYS A 69 -8.40 8.28 15.04
CA LYS A 69 -9.61 7.85 15.78
C LYS A 69 -9.49 8.07 17.29
N MET A 70 -8.28 8.12 17.83
CA MET A 70 -8.04 8.35 19.26
C MET A 70 -8.16 9.82 19.66
N GLY A 71 -8.31 10.76 18.71
CA GLY A 71 -8.78 12.13 18.97
C GLY A 71 -8.21 12.79 20.23
N ASN A 72 -7.00 13.34 20.14
CA ASN A 72 -6.44 14.26 21.14
C ASN A 72 -6.50 13.82 22.62
N THR A 73 -6.48 12.52 22.93
CA THR A 73 -6.11 12.09 24.28
C THR A 73 -4.61 12.25 24.44
N GLU A 74 -4.21 13.24 25.25
CA GLU A 74 -2.91 13.48 25.88
C GLU A 74 -1.88 12.37 25.63
N GLU A 75 -0.74 12.73 25.01
CA GLU A 75 0.46 11.93 24.68
C GLU A 75 0.55 10.54 25.34
N LYS A 76 -0.35 9.63 25.00
CA LYS A 76 -0.26 8.25 25.45
C LYS A 76 0.69 7.55 24.51
N MET A 77 1.87 7.19 25.02
CA MET A 77 2.76 6.25 24.36
C MET A 77 1.99 4.95 24.12
N ILE A 78 1.53 4.73 22.89
CA ILE A 78 0.93 3.47 22.48
C ILE A 78 2.08 2.51 22.21
N GLN A 79 2.40 1.67 23.20
CA GLN A 79 3.27 0.53 22.96
C GLN A 79 2.47 -0.50 22.17
N ILE A 80 2.74 -0.58 20.87
CA ILE A 80 2.19 -1.63 20.01
C ILE A 80 3.20 -2.76 20.05
N PRO A 81 2.86 -3.92 20.65
CA PRO A 81 3.72 -5.08 20.59
C PRO A 81 3.88 -5.44 19.12
N LEU A 82 5.07 -5.18 18.56
CA LEU A 82 5.42 -5.62 17.24
C LEU A 82 5.68 -7.13 17.35
N GLU A 83 4.63 -7.95 17.18
CA GLU A 83 4.81 -9.36 16.86
C GLU A 83 5.46 -9.41 15.46
N THR A 84 6.79 -9.40 15.41
CA THR A 84 7.55 -9.88 14.26
C THR A 84 7.35 -11.39 14.17
N LYS A 85 6.15 -11.81 13.75
CA LYS A 85 6.03 -13.11 13.11
C LYS A 85 6.75 -12.99 11.78
N GLU A 86 7.90 -13.64 11.69
CA GLU A 86 8.49 -14.00 10.41
C GLU A 86 7.37 -14.68 9.60
N ARG A 87 6.82 -13.95 8.64
CA ARG A 87 5.92 -14.56 7.67
C ARG A 87 6.80 -15.47 6.83
N SER A 88 6.64 -16.77 7.03
CA SER A 88 6.92 -17.76 5.98
C SER A 88 6.29 -17.21 4.71
N ILE A 89 7.10 -16.96 3.69
CA ILE A 89 6.60 -16.59 2.37
C ILE A 89 5.92 -17.85 1.84
N GLU A 90 4.62 -17.97 2.11
CA GLU A 90 3.78 -18.94 1.42
C GLU A 90 3.84 -18.59 -0.06
N ALA A 91 4.19 -19.60 -0.86
CA ALA A 91 4.55 -19.47 -2.26
C ALA A 91 3.57 -18.55 -2.99
N LEU A 92 4.10 -17.42 -3.48
CA LEU A 92 3.41 -16.58 -4.43
C LEU A 92 2.94 -17.47 -5.60
N PRO A 93 1.67 -17.37 -6.03
CA PRO A 93 1.26 -17.98 -7.28
C PRO A 93 2.16 -17.44 -8.41
N PRO A 94 2.42 -18.24 -9.46
CA PRO A 94 3.45 -17.95 -10.45
C PRO A 94 3.30 -16.53 -11.01
N GLU A 95 4.43 -15.87 -11.24
CA GLU A 95 4.63 -14.42 -11.54
C GLU A 95 3.79 -13.85 -12.70
N ASN A 96 3.00 -14.68 -13.40
CA ASN A 96 2.11 -14.29 -14.50
C ASN A 96 0.62 -14.43 -14.18
N THR A 97 0.25 -14.74 -12.93
CA THR A 97 -1.15 -14.89 -12.53
C THR A 97 -1.70 -13.52 -12.12
N SER A 98 -2.37 -12.83 -13.04
CA SER A 98 -3.07 -11.57 -12.72
C SER A 98 -3.97 -11.79 -11.49
N TRP A 99 -3.94 -10.88 -10.52
CA TRP A 99 -4.76 -10.92 -9.29
C TRP A 99 -6.25 -11.24 -9.56
N MET A 100 -6.77 -10.88 -10.74
CA MET A 100 -8.13 -11.22 -11.16
C MET A 100 -8.36 -12.73 -11.34
N GLN A 101 -7.37 -13.49 -11.81
CA GLN A 101 -7.46 -14.95 -11.94
C GLN A 101 -7.53 -15.61 -10.56
N VAL A 102 -6.77 -15.09 -9.60
CA VAL A 102 -6.82 -15.53 -8.20
C VAL A 102 -8.21 -15.29 -7.62
N ILE A 103 -8.78 -14.09 -7.80
CA ILE A 103 -10.13 -13.77 -7.32
C ILE A 103 -11.21 -14.61 -8.04
N LYS A 104 -11.06 -14.85 -9.35
CA LYS A 104 -11.98 -15.73 -10.11
C LYS A 104 -11.94 -17.18 -9.61
N ALA A 105 -10.76 -17.70 -9.27
CA ALA A 105 -10.62 -19.04 -8.70
C ALA A 105 -11.28 -19.13 -7.32
N LYS A 106 -11.04 -18.15 -6.44
CA LYS A 106 -11.66 -18.07 -5.10
C LYS A 106 -13.18 -17.89 -5.14
N LEU A 107 -13.71 -17.19 -6.14
CA LEU A 107 -15.16 -17.09 -6.36
C LEU A 107 -15.79 -18.40 -6.84
N LYS A 108 -15.00 -19.27 -7.49
CA LYS A 108 -15.46 -20.57 -7.99
C LYS A 108 -15.43 -21.65 -6.91
N ASP A 109 -14.42 -21.63 -6.04
CA ASP A 109 -14.27 -22.54 -4.90
C ASP A 109 -13.86 -21.75 -3.63
N PRO A 110 -14.84 -21.21 -2.87
CA PRO A 110 -14.56 -20.32 -1.75
C PRO A 110 -14.24 -21.07 -0.45
N THR A 111 -13.05 -20.84 0.13
CA THR A 111 -12.77 -21.29 1.50
C THR A 111 -13.30 -20.30 2.56
N PRO A 112 -13.54 -20.74 3.81
CA PRO A 112 -14.06 -19.88 4.90
C PRO A 112 -13.27 -18.57 5.13
N GLN A 113 -11.97 -18.56 4.84
CA GLN A 113 -11.11 -17.38 4.93
C GLN A 113 -11.31 -16.39 3.77
N ASP A 114 -11.70 -16.87 2.59
CA ASP A 114 -11.83 -16.06 1.38
C ASP A 114 -13.08 -15.19 1.39
N TYR A 115 -14.14 -15.58 2.11
CA TYR A 115 -15.42 -14.85 2.12
C TYR A 115 -15.30 -13.36 2.44
N LYS A 116 -14.35 -12.97 3.30
CA LYS A 116 -14.09 -11.55 3.61
C LYS A 116 -13.58 -10.78 2.40
N GLU A 117 -12.76 -11.43 1.57
CA GLU A 117 -12.13 -10.85 0.39
C GLU A 117 -13.10 -10.86 -0.81
N ILE A 118 -13.73 -12.01 -1.09
CA ILE A 118 -14.60 -12.19 -2.26
C ILE A 118 -15.98 -11.53 -2.14
N LYS A 119 -16.44 -11.18 -0.93
CA LYS A 119 -17.76 -10.52 -0.72
C LYS A 119 -17.91 -9.22 -1.50
N SER A 120 -16.79 -8.53 -1.74
CA SER A 120 -16.74 -7.27 -2.49
C SER A 120 -16.65 -7.46 -4.00
N PHE A 121 -16.55 -8.70 -4.49
CA PHE A 121 -16.42 -9.03 -5.90
C PHE A 121 -17.61 -9.86 -6.40
N MET A 122 -17.89 -9.77 -7.70
CA MET A 122 -18.94 -10.53 -8.36
C MET A 122 -18.53 -10.84 -9.80
N LEU A 123 -18.92 -12.02 -10.27
CA LEU A 123 -18.83 -12.40 -11.67
C LEU A 123 -20.16 -12.13 -12.36
N LEU A 124 -20.15 -11.28 -13.39
CA LEU A 124 -21.28 -11.03 -14.27
C LEU A 124 -20.81 -11.25 -15.71
N ASN A 125 -21.48 -12.13 -16.46
CA ASN A 125 -21.12 -12.46 -17.86
C ASN A 125 -19.62 -12.80 -18.04
N SER A 126 -19.07 -13.65 -17.16
CA SER A 126 -17.64 -14.04 -17.16
C SER A 126 -16.62 -12.91 -16.91
N GLN A 127 -17.11 -11.70 -16.60
CA GLN A 127 -16.31 -10.53 -16.25
C GLN A 127 -16.36 -10.27 -14.75
N LEU A 128 -15.24 -9.80 -14.20
CA LEU A 128 -15.09 -9.54 -12.77
C LEU A 128 -15.48 -8.08 -12.46
N TYR A 129 -16.35 -7.90 -11.49
CA TYR A 129 -16.80 -6.60 -11.01
C TYR A 129 -16.50 -6.44 -9.52
N LYS A 130 -16.10 -5.24 -9.12
CA LYS A 130 -15.96 -4.84 -7.71
C LYS A 130 -17.18 -4.01 -7.31
N LYS A 131 -17.82 -4.38 -6.21
CA LYS A 131 -18.92 -3.64 -5.59
C LYS A 131 -18.37 -2.42 -4.87
N LEU A 132 -18.81 -1.23 -5.28
CA LEU A 132 -18.50 0.04 -4.63
C LEU A 132 -19.78 0.56 -3.98
N GLY A 133 -20.08 0.10 -2.76
CA GLY A 133 -21.36 0.36 -2.11
C GLY A 133 -22.51 -0.47 -2.67
N ASP A 134 -23.75 -0.04 -2.42
CA ASP A 134 -24.96 -0.85 -2.63
C ASP A 134 -25.46 -0.89 -4.08
N ARG A 135 -24.95 -0.02 -4.97
CA ARG A 135 -25.47 0.12 -6.35
C ARG A 135 -24.42 0.30 -7.45
N VAL A 136 -23.15 0.52 -7.13
CA VAL A 136 -22.12 0.79 -8.13
C VAL A 136 -21.24 -0.45 -8.34
N LEU A 137 -21.12 -0.88 -9.59
CA LEU A 137 -20.23 -1.96 -10.01
C LEU A 137 -19.13 -1.39 -10.91
N ALA A 138 -17.88 -1.57 -10.52
CA ALA A 138 -16.72 -1.21 -11.34
C ALA A 138 -16.15 -2.47 -12.02
N ARG A 139 -16.04 -2.46 -13.35
CA ARG A 139 -15.41 -3.55 -14.11
C ARG A 139 -13.92 -3.61 -13.79
N SER A 140 -13.44 -4.79 -13.40
CA SER A 140 -12.02 -5.06 -13.18
C SER A 140 -11.35 -5.42 -14.50
N VAL A 141 -10.21 -4.80 -14.78
CA VAL A 141 -9.44 -4.95 -16.02
C VAL A 141 -8.01 -5.37 -15.63
N SER A 142 -7.39 -6.32 -16.34
CA SER A 142 -5.98 -6.67 -16.14
C SER A 142 -5.12 -5.54 -16.68
N GLU A 143 -3.89 -5.41 -16.17
CA GLU A 143 -2.85 -4.59 -16.82
C GLU A 143 -2.74 -4.88 -18.32
N GLU A 144 -2.87 -6.15 -18.70
CA GLU A 144 -2.82 -6.60 -20.10
C GLU A 144 -4.04 -6.21 -20.96
N THR A 145 -5.20 -5.96 -20.35
CA THR A 145 -6.39 -5.45 -21.05
C THR A 145 -6.45 -3.92 -21.02
N ALA A 146 -5.98 -3.30 -19.93
CA ALA A 146 -5.86 -1.85 -19.82
C ALA A 146 -4.87 -1.28 -20.84
N ALA A 147 -3.73 -1.97 -21.07
CA ALA A 147 -2.74 -1.59 -22.08
C ALA A 147 -3.26 -1.71 -23.53
N ARG A 148 -4.22 -2.62 -23.78
CA ARG A 148 -4.85 -2.78 -25.11
C ARG A 148 -5.93 -1.73 -25.37
N GLU A 149 -6.68 -1.31 -24.35
CA GLU A 149 -7.73 -0.28 -24.48
C GLU A 149 -7.18 1.16 -24.50
N SER A 150 -5.95 1.39 -24.02
CA SER A 150 -5.31 2.72 -24.02
C SER A 150 -4.44 3.01 -25.26
N SER A 151 -4.43 2.09 -26.23
CA SER A 151 -3.71 2.25 -27.51
C SER A 151 -4.65 2.52 -28.69
N CYS A 152 -5.91 2.90 -28.44
CA CYS A 152 -6.85 3.35 -29.45
C CYS A 152 -7.05 4.87 -29.39
#